data_AF-A0A7C9BM84-F1
#
_entry.id   AF-A0A7C9BM84-F1
#
_cell.length_a   1.000
_cell.length_b   1.000
_cell.length_c   1.000
_cell.angle_alpha   90.00
_cell.angle_beta   90.00
_cell.angle_gamma   90.00
#
_symmetry.space_group_name_H-M   'P 1'
#
loop_
_entity.id
_entity.type
_entity.pdbx_description
1 polymer ?
#
loop_
_entity_poly.entity_id
_entity_poly.type
_entity_poly.pdbx_seq_one_letter_code
_entity_poly.pdbx_strand_id
1 'polypeptide(L)' 'MALLKSKFSIGLHNLTVEEAELATIRLSPPYPAKPNVWVLSFYGTDGQVVRTWYYDSEKKRKLDLDQVLKRCPRLKVE' A
#
# COMPACT_ATOMS: atom_id res chain seq x y z
N MET A 1 19.02 -0.89 1.78
CA MET A 1 17.76 -1.56 1.37
C MET A 1 16.85 -0.54 0.69
N ALA A 2 16.05 -0.96 -0.28
CA ALA A 2 15.17 -0.05 -1.01
C ALA A 2 13.86 0.16 -0.24
N LEU A 3 13.49 1.42 -0.04
CA LEU A 3 12.32 1.83 0.75
C LEU A 3 11.25 2.38 -0.19
N LEU A 4 10.04 1.83 -0.10
CA LEU A 4 8.85 2.39 -0.72
C LEU A 4 8.29 3.48 0.18
N LYS A 5 7.97 4.62 -0.42
CA LYS A 5 7.35 5.76 0.26
C LYS A 5 6.11 6.20 -0.51
N SER A 6 5.01 6.40 0.20
CA SER A 6 3.82 6.99 -0.40
C SER A 6 4.07 8.46 -0.71
N LYS A 7 3.59 8.92 -1.86
CA LYS A 7 3.57 10.37 -2.16
C LYS A 7 2.36 11.07 -1.57
N PHE A 8 1.40 10.30 -1.05
CA PHE A 8 0.14 10.80 -0.54
C PHE A 8 0.05 10.52 0.96
N SER A 9 -0.43 11.48 1.74
CA SER A 9 -0.79 11.24 3.14
C SER A 9 -2.03 12.07 3.44
N ILE A 10 -2.95 11.50 4.21
CA ILE A 10 -4.24 12.14 4.54
C ILE A 10 -4.34 12.46 6.03
N GLY A 11 -3.22 12.89 6.64
CA GLY A 11 -3.10 13.05 8.09
C GLY A 11 -2.91 11.73 8.86
N LEU A 12 -3.04 10.58 8.18
CA LEU A 12 -2.50 9.30 8.61
C LEU A 12 -1.12 9.12 7.98
N HIS A 13 -0.11 8.81 8.79
CA HIS A 13 1.25 8.62 8.30
C HIS A 13 1.37 7.30 7.52
N ASN A 14 1.50 7.41 6.20
CA ASN A 14 1.90 6.31 5.33
C ASN A 14 3.39 6.03 5.54
N LEU A 15 3.71 5.26 6.57
CA LEU A 15 5.08 4.90 6.92
C LEU A 15 5.76 4.15 5.77
N THR A 16 7.06 4.37 5.65
CA THR A 16 7.88 3.70 4.65
C THR A 16 7.86 2.19 4.87
N VAL A 17 7.94 1.43 3.78
CA VAL A 17 7.96 -0.03 3.84
C VAL A 17 9.16 -0.56 3.05
N GLU A 18 9.79 -1.60 3.56
CA GLU A 18 10.97 -2.20 2.95
C GLU A 18 10.58 -3.15 1.83
N GLU A 19 11.13 -2.95 0.64
CA GLU A 19 10.80 -3.79 -0.53
C GLU A 19 11.12 -5.26 -0.31
N ALA A 20 12.11 -5.57 0.53
CA ALA A 20 12.56 -6.93 0.83
C ALA A 20 11.57 -7.71 1.68
N GLU A 21 10.78 -7.02 2.51
CA GLU A 21 9.80 -7.63 3.41
C GLU A 21 8.46 -7.90 2.74
N LEU A 22 8.30 -7.53 1.46
CA LEU A 22 7.03 -7.56 0.75
C LEU A 22 6.94 -8.70 -0.26
N ALA A 23 5.80 -9.38 -0.22
CA ALA A 23 5.43 -10.43 -1.18
C ALA A 23 4.16 -10.05 -1.96
N THR A 24 3.16 -9.52 -1.28
CA THR A 24 1.82 -9.30 -1.83
C THR A 24 1.28 -7.94 -1.45
N ILE A 25 0.51 -7.33 -2.34
CA ILE A 25 -0.29 -6.13 -2.08
C ILE A 25 -1.75 -6.51 -2.23
N ARG A 26 -2.57 -6.17 -1.24
CA ARG A 26 -4.02 -6.35 -1.34
C ARG A 26 -4.75 -5.03 -1.44
N LEU A 27 -5.69 -4.98 -2.38
CA LEU A 27 -6.60 -3.86 -2.53
C LEU A 27 -7.83 -4.11 -1.66
N SER A 28 -7.78 -3.59 -0.43
CA SER A 28 -8.95 -3.67 0.44
C SER A 28 -10.06 -2.73 -0.05
N PRO A 29 -11.34 -3.11 0.13
CA PRO A 29 -12.46 -2.18 -0.02
C PRO A 29 -12.33 -1.02 0.97
N PRO A 30 -13.10 0.08 0.78
CA PRO A 30 -13.05 1.24 1.66
C PRO A 30 -13.21 0.84 3.12
N TYR A 31 -12.46 1.51 4.01
CA TYR A 31 -12.45 1.14 5.43
C TYR A 31 -13.88 1.22 6.00
N PRO A 32 -14.42 0.16 6.65
CA PRO A 32 -15.83 0.12 7.03
C PRO A 32 -16.28 1.28 7.92
N ALA A 33 -15.39 1.74 8.82
CA ALA A 33 -15.67 2.86 9.70
C ALA A 33 -15.45 4.23 9.04
N LYS A 34 -14.78 4.28 7.87
CA LYS A 34 -14.52 5.50 7.10
C LYS A 34 -14.61 5.18 5.60
N PRO A 35 -15.83 5.19 5.01
CA PRO A 35 -16.04 4.80 3.61
C PRO A 35 -15.32 5.70 2.59
N ASN A 36 -14.84 6.87 3.01
CA ASN A 36 -14.03 7.77 2.17
C ASN A 36 -12.52 7.50 2.26
N VAL A 37 -12.10 6.49 3.02
CA VAL A 37 -10.70 6.10 3.17
C VAL A 37 -10.44 4.82 2.38
N TRP A 38 -9.58 4.97 1.37
CA TRP A 38 -9.08 3.90 0.56
C TRP A 38 -7.79 3.35 1.18
N VAL A 39 -7.61 2.05 1.07
CA VAL A 39 -6.52 1.35 1.76
C VAL A 39 -5.73 0.51 0.77
N LEU A 40 -4.42 0.48 0.95
CA LEU A 40 -3.50 -0.42 0.27
C LEU A 40 -2.67 -1.14 1.33
N SER A 41 -2.88 -2.45 1.42
CA SER A 41 -2.28 -3.28 2.46
C SER A 41 -1.13 -4.08 1.88
N PHE A 42 0.04 -3.95 2.48
CA PHE A 42 1.26 -4.63 2.10
C PHE A 42 1.46 -5.85 3.01
N TYR A 43 1.65 -7.00 2.39
CA TYR A 43 1.82 -8.28 3.05
C TYR A 43 3.21 -8.83 2.80
N GLY A 44 3.80 -9.42 3.84
CA GLY A 44 5.06 -10.11 3.75
C GLY A 44 4.92 -11.55 3.30
N THR A 45 6.06 -12.23 3.17
CA THR A 45 6.12 -13.65 2.78
C THR A 45 5.36 -14.56 3.73
N ASP A 46 5.23 -14.16 4.99
CA ASP A 46 4.53 -14.92 6.03
C ASP A 46 3.01 -14.71 6.00
N GLY A 47 2.49 -13.97 5.02
CA GLY A 47 1.06 -13.66 4.89
C GLY A 47 0.55 -12.65 5.93
N GLN A 48 1.44 -12.06 6.72
CA GLN A 48 1.11 -11.01 7.68
C GLN A 48 1.14 -9.62 7.04
N VAL A 49 0.28 -8.72 7.54
CA VAL A 49 0.29 -7.31 7.14
C VAL A 49 1.55 -6.65 7.70
N VAL A 50 2.46 -6.28 6.82
CA VAL A 50 3.67 -5.51 7.17
C VAL A 50 3.28 -4.05 7.36
N ARG A 51 2.55 -3.48 6.40
CA ARG A 51 2.11 -2.08 6.44
C ARG A 51 0.81 -1.84 5.71
N THR A 52 0.22 -0.69 6.00
CA THR A 52 -1.02 -0.22 5.39
C THR A 52 -0.89 1.25 5.06
N TRP A 53 -1.18 1.61 3.81
CA TRP A 53 -1.27 3.00 3.37
C TRP A 53 -2.72 3.41 3.18
N TYR A 54 -3.00 4.66 3.53
CA TYR A 54 -4.32 5.26 3.53
C TYR A 54 -4.38 6.42 2.54
N TYR A 55 -5.52 6.55 1.86
CA TYR A 55 -5.76 7.56 0.83
C TYR A 55 -7.19 8.07 0.93
N ASP A 56 -7.39 9.31 0.49
CA ASP A 56 -8.70 9.98 0.44
C ASP A 56 -9.45 9.70 -0.87
N SER A 57 -8.77 9.07 -1.84
CA SER A 57 -9.31 8.84 -3.17
C SER A 57 -8.70 7.60 -3.79
N GLU A 58 -9.52 6.87 -4.55
CA GLU A 58 -9.09 5.68 -5.26
C GLU A 58 -8.00 6.00 -6.30
N LYS A 59 -8.07 7.19 -6.92
CA LYS A 59 -7.10 7.64 -7.91
C LYS A 59 -5.69 7.74 -7.33
N LYS A 60 -5.53 8.30 -6.13
CA LYS A 60 -4.23 8.39 -5.44
C LYS A 60 -3.70 7.01 -5.06
N ARG A 61 -4.58 6.12 -4.58
CA ARG A 61 -4.24 4.72 -4.29
C ARG A 61 -3.67 4.02 -5.53
N LYS A 62 -4.35 4.14 -6.69
CA LYS A 62 -3.91 3.53 -7.96
C LYS A 62 -2.55 4.09 -8.43
N LEU A 63 -2.35 5.40 -8.32
CA LEU A 63 -1.07 6.03 -8.71
C LEU A 63 0.12 5.55 -7.88
N ASP A 64 -0.06 5.35 -6.58
CA ASP A 64 1.00 4.79 -5.73
C ASP A 64 1.18 3.29 -5.96
N LEU A 65 0.09 2.54 -6.16
CA LEU A 65 0.18 1.13 -6.56
C LEU A 65 1.01 0.95 -7.83
N ASP A 66 0.72 1.71 -8.89
CA ASP A 66 1.46 1.63 -10.15
C ASP A 66 2.95 1.97 -9.96
N GLN A 67 3.27 2.95 -9.11
CA GLN A 67 4.65 3.29 -8.79
C GLN A 67 5.36 2.17 -8.02
N VAL A 68 4.67 1.56 -7.06
CA VAL A 68 5.19 0.41 -6.30
C VAL A 68 5.44 -0.77 -7.24
N LEU A 69 4.50 -1.10 -8.13
CA LEU A 69 4.65 -2.21 -9.07
C LEU A 69 5.73 -1.97 -10.11
N LYS A 70 5.91 -0.73 -10.57
CA LYS A 70 7.04 -0.36 -11.44
C LYS A 70 8.40 -0.56 -10.76
N ARG A 71 8.46 -0.30 -9.46
CA ARG A 71 9.70 -0.42 -8.67
C ARG A 71 9.94 -1.84 -8.18
N CYS A 72 8.87 -2.57 -7.90
CA CYS A 72 8.89 -3.93 -7.39
C CYS A 72 7.97 -4.84 -8.24
N PRO A 73 8.38 -5.19 -9.47
CA PRO A 73 7.56 -5.98 -10.39
C PRO A 73 7.27 -7.40 -9.89
N ARG A 74 7.99 -7.85 -8.85
CA ARG A 74 7.78 -9.15 -8.20
C ARG A 74 6.54 -9.22 -7.30
N LEU A 75 6.00 -8.07 -6.89
CA LEU A 75 4.87 -8.04 -5.96
C LEU A 75 3.59 -8.48 -6.67
N LYS A 76 2.87 -9.42 -6.04
CA LYS A 76 1.56 -9.85 -6.51
C LYS A 76 0.49 -8.89 -6.02
N VAL A 77 -0.49 -8.58 -6.87
CA VAL A 77 -1.68 -7.81 -6.47
C VAL A 77 -2.85 -8.77 -6.37
N GLU A 78 -3.50 -8.79 -5.20
CA GLU A 78 -4.72 -9.57 -4.92
C GLU A 78 -5.90 -8.68 -4.54
#